data_AF-A0A1V4AAM8-F1
#
_entry.id   AF-A0A1V4AAM8-F1
#
_cell.length_a   1.000
_cell.length_b   1.000
_cell.length_c   1.000
_cell.angle_alpha   90.00
_cell.angle_beta   90.00
_cell.angle_gamma   90.00
#
_symmetry.space_group_name_H-M   'P 1'
#
loop_
_entity.id
_entity.type
_entity.pdbx_description
1 polymer ?
#
loop_
_entity_poly.entity_id
_entity_poly.type
_entity_poly.pdbx_seq_one_letter_code
_entity_poly.pdbx_strand_id
1 'polypeptide(L)'
;MTEPLEKRLEKAMAELQEAQEAVARTERELRTASFTALSSDRAVRATAGPQGELTKIDFLEYKYRDMSPQELAASVLEASGAARRKMNRHVMKAMEPFTEPSSNVPELKGFEMDWERVFGPEVLREDDENPAREGQATPVWRDALGEEGED
;
A
#
# COMPACT_ATOMS: atom_id res chain seq x y z
N MET A 1 -49.52 5.90 -3.34
CA MET A 1 -48.38 6.26 -4.19
C MET A 1 -47.10 6.29 -3.37
N THR A 2 -46.72 5.15 -2.80
CA THR A 2 -45.62 5.03 -1.79
C THR A 2 -44.50 4.11 -2.26
N GLU A 3 -44.82 3.18 -3.17
CA GLU A 3 -43.90 2.26 -3.83
C GLU A 3 -42.64 2.92 -4.47
N PRO A 4 -42.69 4.16 -5.01
CA PRO A 4 -41.49 4.80 -5.55
C PRO A 4 -40.48 5.21 -4.48
N LEU A 5 -40.93 5.52 -3.26
CA LEU A 5 -40.08 5.93 -2.15
C LEU A 5 -39.44 4.71 -1.47
N GLU A 6 -40.23 3.66 -1.24
CA GLU A 6 -39.76 2.41 -0.65
C GLU A 6 -38.66 1.77 -1.51
N LYS A 7 -38.86 1.66 -2.82
CA LYS A 7 -37.83 1.12 -3.74
C LYS A 7 -36.55 1.95 -3.77
N ARG A 8 -36.65 3.28 -3.65
CA ARG A 8 -35.46 4.15 -3.57
C ARG A 8 -34.71 3.97 -2.26
N LEU A 9 -35.44 3.82 -1.16
CA LEU A 9 -34.86 3.54 0.15
C LEU A 9 -34.16 2.18 0.18
N GLU A 10 -34.80 1.15 -0.37
CA GLU A 10 -34.21 -0.20 -0.49
C GLU A 10 -32.89 -0.16 -1.29
N LYS A 11 -32.88 0.54 -2.43
CA LYS A 11 -31.67 0.71 -3.25
C LYS A 11 -30.56 1.43 -2.48
N ALA A 12 -30.88 2.52 -1.79
CA ALA A 12 -29.92 3.28 -1.00
C ALA A 12 -29.34 2.46 0.16
N MET A 13 -30.17 1.67 0.84
CA MET A 13 -29.74 0.78 1.93
C MET A 13 -28.83 -0.34 1.40
N ALA A 14 -29.16 -0.93 0.26
CA ALA A 14 -28.34 -1.96 -0.39
C ALA A 14 -26.96 -1.41 -0.78
N GLU A 15 -26.90 -0.24 -1.41
CA GLU A 15 -25.63 0.39 -1.77
C GLU A 15 -24.79 0.78 -0.55
N LEU A 16 -25.43 1.27 0.52
CA LEU A 16 -24.73 1.56 1.77
C LEU A 16 -24.11 0.28 2.37
N GLN A 17 -24.85 -0.83 2.38
CA GLN A 17 -24.36 -2.11 2.87
C GLN A 17 -23.16 -2.60 2.05
N GLU A 18 -23.23 -2.52 0.72
CA GLU A 18 -22.12 -2.88 -0.16
C GLU A 18 -20.89 -2.02 0.08
N ALA A 19 -21.06 -0.71 0.27
CA ALA A 19 -19.98 0.21 0.59
C ALA A 19 -19.33 -0.13 1.95
N GLN A 20 -20.13 -0.43 2.98
CA GLN A 20 -19.62 -0.86 4.29
C GLN A 20 -18.80 -2.14 4.20
N GLU A 21 -19.27 -3.12 3.43
CA GLU A 21 -18.53 -4.36 3.22
C GLU A 21 -17.24 -4.15 2.44
N ALA A 22 -17.24 -3.26 1.44
CA ALA A 22 -16.05 -2.89 0.70
C ALA A 22 -15.00 -2.23 1.60
N VAL A 23 -15.40 -1.26 2.42
CA VAL A 23 -14.51 -0.63 3.42
C VAL A 23 -13.94 -1.66 4.37
N ALA A 24 -14.76 -2.57 4.90
CA ALA A 24 -14.31 -3.61 5.83
C ALA A 24 -13.31 -4.59 5.19
N ARG A 25 -13.43 -4.87 3.89
CA ARG A 25 -12.44 -5.68 3.16
C ARG A 25 -11.14 -4.92 2.99
N THR A 26 -11.20 -3.68 2.51
CA THR A 26 -10.03 -2.82 2.35
C THR A 26 -9.26 -2.63 3.66
N GLU A 27 -9.96 -2.43 4.77
CA GLU A 27 -9.33 -2.29 6.08
C GLU A 27 -8.55 -3.55 6.50
N ARG A 28 -9.07 -4.74 6.18
CA ARG A 28 -8.38 -6.01 6.47
C ARG A 28 -7.13 -6.17 5.61
N GLU A 29 -7.22 -5.84 4.32
CA GLU A 29 -6.09 -5.87 3.39
C GLU A 29 -4.97 -4.93 3.88
N LEU A 30 -5.33 -3.68 4.18
CA LEU A 30 -4.40 -2.68 4.69
C LEU A 30 -3.73 -3.11 5.99
N ARG A 31 -4.45 -3.78 6.90
CA ARG A 31 -3.90 -4.31 8.16
C ARG A 31 -2.82 -5.38 7.97
N THR A 32 -2.72 -5.99 6.80
CA THR A 32 -1.70 -6.99 6.47
C THR A 32 -0.61 -6.48 5.54
N ALA A 33 -0.80 -5.29 4.98
CA ALA A 33 0.15 -4.69 4.06
C ALA A 33 1.41 -4.24 4.81
N SER A 34 2.56 -4.41 4.14
CA SER A 34 3.82 -3.85 4.57
C SER A 34 4.63 -3.46 3.33
N PHE A 35 5.37 -2.36 3.43
CA PHE A 35 6.17 -1.84 2.33
C PHE A 35 7.61 -1.68 2.73
N THR A 36 8.49 -2.05 1.80
CA THR A 36 9.93 -1.94 1.99
C THR A 36 10.52 -0.88 1.06
N ALA A 37 11.48 -0.13 1.58
CA ALA A 37 12.29 0.81 0.82
C ALA A 37 13.79 0.64 1.15
N LEU A 38 14.62 0.98 0.18
CA LEU A 38 16.07 1.06 0.36
C LEU A 38 16.47 2.54 0.41
N SER A 39 17.54 2.81 1.14
CA SER A 39 18.28 4.07 1.02
C SER A 39 18.94 4.19 -0.35
N SER A 40 19.27 5.41 -0.76
CA SER A 40 19.87 5.72 -2.07
C SER A 40 21.23 5.04 -2.27
N ASP A 41 21.99 4.89 -1.19
CA ASP A 41 23.27 4.19 -1.16
C ASP A 41 23.15 2.65 -1.08
N ARG A 42 21.92 2.13 -0.96
CA ARG A 42 21.58 0.72 -0.80
C ARG A 42 22.27 0.06 0.40
N ALA A 43 22.64 0.83 1.42
CA ALA A 43 23.23 0.33 2.66
C ALA A 43 22.16 -0.10 3.68
N VAL A 44 20.98 0.53 3.63
CA VAL A 44 19.89 0.28 4.58
C VAL A 44 18.62 -0.07 3.83
N ARG A 45 17.87 -1.04 4.37
CA ARG A 45 16.53 -1.37 3.96
C ARG A 45 15.60 -1.27 5.17
N ALA A 46 14.52 -0.52 5.03
CA ALA A 46 13.51 -0.38 6.07
C ALA A 46 12.16 -0.91 5.56
N THR A 47 11.40 -1.53 6.47
CA THR A 47 10.04 -2.00 6.21
C THR A 47 9.09 -1.26 7.14
N ALA A 48 8.07 -0.64 6.55
CA ALA A 48 6.94 -0.05 7.25
C ALA A 48 5.78 -1.04 7.29
N GLY A 49 5.18 -1.19 8.46
CA GLY A 49 3.96 -1.95 8.69
C GLY A 49 2.70 -1.12 8.47
N PRO A 50 1.52 -1.69 8.76
CA PRO A 50 0.23 -1.18 8.33
C PRO A 50 -0.18 0.18 8.94
N GLN A 51 0.41 0.61 10.06
CA GLN A 51 0.17 1.94 10.65
C GLN A 51 1.30 2.93 10.33
N GLY A 52 2.24 2.57 9.44
CA GLY A 52 3.41 3.38 9.14
C GLY A 52 4.49 3.32 10.23
N GLU A 53 4.39 2.37 11.16
CA GLU A 53 5.44 1.98 12.09
C GLU A 53 6.54 1.20 11.36
N LEU A 54 7.78 1.31 11.82
CA LEU A 54 8.87 0.52 11.26
C LEU A 54 8.89 -0.86 11.92
N THR A 55 8.65 -1.90 11.13
CA THR A 55 8.63 -3.30 11.60
C THR A 55 9.98 -3.98 11.43
N LYS A 56 10.81 -3.50 10.50
CA LYS A 56 12.13 -4.09 10.22
C LYS A 56 13.11 -3.06 9.67
N ILE A 57 14.37 -3.18 10.08
CA ILE A 57 15.52 -2.49 9.47
C ILE A 57 16.62 -3.52 9.23
N ASP A 58 17.09 -3.62 7.99
CA ASP A 58 18.19 -4.49 7.57
C ASP A 58 19.36 -3.65 7.05
N PHE A 59 20.57 -3.91 7.56
CA PHE A 59 21.81 -3.34 7.01
C PHE A 59 22.39 -4.29 5.97
N LEU A 60 22.58 -3.79 4.74
CA LEU A 60 22.94 -4.59 3.58
C LEU A 60 24.46 -4.58 3.32
N GLU A 61 24.97 -5.74 2.87
CA GLU A 61 26.30 -5.90 2.26
C GLU A 61 27.49 -5.38 3.08
N TYR A 62 27.35 -5.25 4.41
CA TYR A 62 28.35 -4.66 5.32
C TYR A 62 28.77 -3.23 5.00
N LYS A 63 28.09 -2.54 4.06
CA LYS A 63 28.41 -1.16 3.63
C LYS A 63 28.45 -0.18 4.80
N TYR A 64 27.59 -0.40 5.79
CA TYR A 64 27.54 0.39 7.02
C TYR A 64 28.86 0.43 7.80
N ARG A 65 29.79 -0.51 7.56
CA ARG A 65 31.09 -0.56 8.27
C ARG A 65 32.07 0.49 7.79
N ASP A 66 31.97 0.89 6.53
CA ASP A 66 32.84 1.89 5.92
C ASP A 66 32.23 3.31 6.01
N MET A 67 31.03 3.43 6.59
CA MET A 67 30.29 4.68 6.73
C MET A 67 30.59 5.36 8.05
N SER A 68 30.60 6.69 8.04
CA SER A 68 30.54 7.46 9.28
C SER A 68 29.18 7.25 9.97
N PRO A 69 29.11 7.43 11.31
CA PRO A 69 27.84 7.35 12.04
C PRO A 69 26.75 8.27 11.47
N GLN A 70 27.12 9.44 10.94
CA GLN A 70 26.21 10.42 10.37
C GLN A 70 25.63 9.94 9.03
N GLU A 71 26.46 9.36 8.16
CA GLU A 71 26.01 8.80 6.88
C GLU A 71 25.08 7.60 7.10
N LEU A 72 25.39 6.76 8.09
CA LEU A 72 24.53 5.64 8.46
C LEU A 72 23.17 6.12 8.98
N ALA A 73 23.17 7.12 9.87
CA ALA A 73 21.94 7.71 10.40
C ALA A 73 21.08 8.33 9.29
N ALA A 74 21.70 9.06 8.36
CA ALA A 74 21.01 9.63 7.20
C ALA A 74 20.35 8.54 6.34
N SER A 75 21.06 7.44 6.09
CA SER A 75 20.56 6.32 5.29
C SER A 75 19.41 5.58 5.97
N VAL A 76 19.46 5.41 7.29
CA VAL A 76 18.35 4.85 8.06
C VAL A 76 17.12 5.76 7.99
N LEU A 77 17.28 7.07 8.19
CA LEU A 77 16.18 8.03 8.13
C LEU A 77 15.57 8.09 6.73
N GLU A 78 16.40 8.06 5.69
CA GLU A 78 15.97 8.05 4.29
C GLU A 78 15.14 6.79 3.98
N ALA A 79 15.69 5.60 4.24
CA ALA A 79 15.01 4.34 3.99
C ALA A 79 13.69 4.25 4.78
N SER A 80 13.71 4.68 6.04
CA SER A 80 12.53 4.71 6.92
C SER A 80 11.45 5.65 6.40
N GLY A 81 11.82 6.88 6.04
CA GLY A 81 10.89 7.86 5.48
C GLY A 81 10.29 7.37 4.15
N ALA A 82 11.10 6.76 3.30
CA ALA A 82 10.65 6.19 2.04
C ALA A 82 9.67 5.02 2.24
N ALA A 83 9.95 4.11 3.18
CA ALA A 83 9.05 3.00 3.48
C ALA A 83 7.69 3.50 4.01
N ARG A 84 7.71 4.48 4.92
CA ARG A 84 6.50 5.11 5.46
C ARG A 84 5.68 5.82 4.38
N ARG A 85 6.33 6.57 3.48
CA ARG A 85 5.65 7.23 2.34
C ARG A 85 4.95 6.22 1.43
N LYS A 86 5.60 5.08 1.13
CA LYS A 86 5.00 4.00 0.34
C LYS A 86 3.75 3.44 1.02
N MET A 87 3.83 3.16 2.33
CA MET A 87 2.68 2.68 3.10
C MET A 87 1.53 3.71 3.10
N ASN A 88 1.80 4.98 3.41
CA ASN A 88 0.79 6.03 3.45
C ASN A 88 0.08 6.19 2.11
N ARG A 89 0.82 6.13 0.99
CA ARG A 89 0.23 6.17 -0.35
C ARG A 89 -0.63 4.96 -0.66
N HIS A 90 -0.23 3.78 -0.19
CA HIS A 90 -1.06 2.60 -0.35
C HIS A 90 -2.39 2.75 0.39
N VAL A 91 -2.38 3.25 1.63
CA VAL A 91 -3.60 3.57 2.38
C VAL A 91 -4.47 4.59 1.64
N MET A 92 -3.86 5.69 1.15
CA MET A 92 -4.56 6.72 0.39
C MET A 92 -5.26 6.12 -0.83
N LYS A 93 -4.53 5.40 -1.69
CA LYS A 93 -5.09 4.79 -2.91
C LYS A 93 -6.17 3.74 -2.62
N ALA A 94 -6.01 2.99 -1.54
CA ALA A 94 -6.99 1.99 -1.13
C ALA A 94 -8.31 2.63 -0.65
N MET A 95 -8.23 3.84 -0.09
CA MET A 95 -9.36 4.56 0.49
C MET A 95 -9.99 5.60 -0.44
N GLU A 96 -9.26 6.05 -1.48
CA GLU A 96 -9.70 7.00 -2.51
C GLU A 96 -11.09 6.67 -3.09
N PRO A 97 -11.44 5.42 -3.46
CA PRO A 97 -12.75 5.10 -4.02
C PRO A 97 -13.94 5.43 -3.11
N PHE A 98 -13.71 5.55 -1.80
CA PHE A 98 -14.75 5.84 -0.82
C PHE A 98 -14.85 7.34 -0.47
N THR A 99 -13.92 8.16 -0.95
CA THR A 99 -13.97 9.63 -0.83
C THR A 99 -14.88 10.25 -1.88
N GLU A 100 -15.12 9.55 -2.98
CA GLU A 100 -16.00 10.00 -4.05
C GLU A 100 -17.48 9.72 -3.73
N PRO A 101 -18.42 10.55 -4.20
CA PRO A 101 -19.85 10.25 -4.12
C PRO A 101 -20.22 8.96 -4.85
N SER A 102 -21.22 8.22 -4.35
CA SER A 102 -21.72 7.04 -5.07
C SER A 102 -22.26 7.45 -6.44
N SER A 103 -21.79 6.74 -7.48
CA SER A 103 -22.30 6.92 -8.85
C SER A 103 -23.76 6.47 -9.00
N ASN A 104 -24.26 5.62 -8.11
CA ASN A 104 -25.56 4.97 -8.21
C ASN A 104 -26.65 5.62 -7.31
N VAL A 105 -26.24 6.27 -6.21
CA VAL A 105 -27.10 7.02 -5.28
C VAL A 105 -26.39 8.35 -4.94
N PRO A 106 -26.74 9.46 -5.63
CA PRO A 106 -26.11 10.77 -5.42
C PRO A 106 -26.21 11.31 -3.99
N GLU A 107 -27.20 10.85 -3.21
CA GLU A 107 -27.39 11.20 -1.81
C GLU A 107 -26.34 10.57 -0.87
N LEU A 108 -25.72 9.46 -1.28
CA LEU A 108 -24.60 8.83 -0.57
C LEU A 108 -23.31 9.59 -0.92
N LYS A 109 -23.00 10.59 -0.09
CA LYS A 109 -21.74 11.31 -0.17
C LYS A 109 -20.59 10.40 0.26
N GLY A 110 -19.47 10.47 -0.46
CA GLY A 110 -18.20 9.92 0.02
C GLY A 110 -17.76 10.61 1.30
N PHE A 111 -16.82 10.00 2.03
CA PHE A 111 -16.26 10.66 3.21
C PHE A 111 -15.26 11.73 2.82
N GLU A 112 -15.30 12.87 3.51
CA GLU A 112 -14.34 13.95 3.29
C GLU A 112 -13.02 13.59 3.98
N MET A 113 -11.94 13.45 3.19
CA MET A 113 -10.61 13.16 3.70
C MET A 113 -9.57 14.10 3.11
N ASP A 114 -8.92 14.85 3.99
CA ASP A 114 -7.79 15.72 3.65
C ASP A 114 -6.49 14.94 3.77
N TRP A 115 -6.07 14.31 2.66
CA TRP A 115 -4.87 13.48 2.61
C TRP A 115 -3.59 14.23 2.94
N GLU A 116 -3.50 15.51 2.56
CA GLU A 116 -2.37 16.37 2.88
C GLU A 116 -2.30 16.63 4.38
N ARG A 117 -3.43 16.88 5.04
CA ARG A 117 -3.48 17.04 6.49
C ARG A 117 -3.18 15.74 7.24
N VAL A 118 -3.62 14.59 6.71
CA VAL A 118 -3.46 13.28 7.38
C VAL A 118 -2.03 12.75 7.25
N PHE A 119 -1.43 12.81 6.06
CA PHE A 119 -0.15 12.17 5.77
C PHE A 119 0.98 13.13 5.36
N GLY A 120 0.67 14.42 5.17
CA GLY A 120 1.57 15.40 4.59
C GLY A 120 1.51 15.44 3.06
N PRO A 121 1.99 16.52 2.43
CA PRO A 121 1.94 16.71 0.98
C PRO A 121 2.77 15.69 0.19
N GLU A 122 3.75 15.02 0.82
CA GLU A 122 4.59 14.00 0.20
C GLU A 122 3.81 12.76 -0.25
N VAL A 123 2.62 12.50 0.30
CA VAL A 123 1.76 11.39 -0.12
C VAL A 123 1.15 11.63 -1.51
N LEU A 124 0.95 12.89 -1.88
CA LEU A 124 0.32 13.29 -3.15
C LEU A 124 1.31 13.37 -4.31
N ARG A 125 2.61 13.33 -4.02
CA ARG A 125 3.64 13.31 -5.07
C ARG A 125 3.69 11.93 -5.71
N GLU A 126 3.47 11.88 -7.02
CA GLU A 126 3.73 10.69 -7.83
C GLU A 126 5.23 10.35 -7.72
N ASP A 127 5.54 9.12 -7.34
CA ASP A 127 6.92 8.62 -7.49
C ASP A 127 7.10 8.31 -8.98
N ASP A 128 8.05 8.97 -9.63
CA ASP A 128 8.67 8.43 -10.85
C ASP A 128 9.10 6.98 -10.54
N GLU A 129 8.66 6.07 -11.42
CA GLU A 129 8.74 4.62 -11.31
C GLU A 129 9.95 4.10 -10.51
N ASN A 130 9.69 3.52 -9.34
CA ASN A 130 10.56 2.48 -8.81
C ASN A 130 9.73 1.20 -8.76
N PRO A 131 9.96 0.21 -9.64
CA PRO A 131 9.24 -1.05 -9.62
C PRO A 131 9.59 -1.75 -8.32
N ALA A 132 8.75 -1.54 -7.31
CA ALA A 132 8.63 -2.46 -6.21
C ALA A 132 8.46 -3.83 -6.87
N ARG A 133 9.43 -4.72 -6.63
CA ARG A 133 9.33 -6.14 -7.02
C ARG A 133 8.07 -6.69 -6.38
N GLU A 134 6.96 -6.58 -7.10
CA GLU A 134 5.77 -7.38 -6.92
C GLU A 134 6.20 -8.83 -7.07
N GLY A 135 5.99 -9.60 -6.01
CA GLY A 135 6.01 -11.06 -6.02
C GLY A 135 7.33 -11.69 -6.45
N GLN A 136 7.93 -12.47 -5.56
CA GLN A 136 8.68 -13.62 -6.03
C GLN A 136 7.73 -14.54 -6.80
N ALA A 137 7.56 -14.31 -8.11
CA ALA A 137 7.19 -15.36 -9.02
C ALA A 137 8.35 -16.37 -8.97
N THR A 138 8.05 -17.56 -8.46
CA THR A 138 8.90 -18.75 -8.57
C THR A 138 9.48 -18.83 -9.99
N PRO A 139 10.81 -18.97 -10.16
CA PRO A 139 11.39 -19.10 -11.49
C PRO A 139 10.86 -20.37 -12.15
N VAL A 140 10.13 -20.19 -13.25
CA VAL A 140 9.75 -21.25 -14.18
C VAL A 140 11.00 -21.71 -14.93
N TRP A 141 11.86 -22.47 -14.26
CA TRP A 141 12.99 -23.18 -14.87
C TRP A 141 13.14 -24.60 -14.33
N ARG A 142 12.03 -25.20 -13.86
CA ARG A 142 12.03 -26.60 -13.38
C ARG A 142 11.54 -27.62 -14.41
N ASP A 143 11.26 -27.21 -15.64
CA ASP A 143 10.73 -28.10 -16.70
C ASP A 143 11.75 -28.51 -17.77
N ALA A 144 13.05 -28.34 -17.52
CA ALA A 144 14.10 -28.72 -18.49
C ALA A 144 15.06 -29.81 -18.01
N LEU A 145 14.72 -30.58 -16.97
CA LEU A 145 15.54 -31.72 -16.50
C LEU A 145 14.70 -32.99 -16.31
N GLY A 146 14.00 -33.37 -17.37
CA GLY A 146 13.36 -34.67 -17.52
C GLY A 146 13.64 -35.21 -18.92
N GLU A 147 14.91 -35.24 -19.34
CA GLU A 147 15.30 -36.03 -20.50
C GLU A 147 15.58 -37.46 -20.04
N GLU A 148 14.65 -38.30 -20.43
CA GLU A 148 14.55 -39.75 -20.41
C GLU A 148 15.91 -40.45 -20.55
N GLY A 149 16.25 -41.26 -19.55
CA GLY A 149 17.22 -42.34 -19.71
C GLY A 149 16.48 -43.66 -19.75
N GLU A 150 16.31 -44.23 -20.94
CA GLU A 150 15.96 -45.64 -21.11
C GLU A 150 16.58 -46.14 -22.43
N ASP A 151 17.68 -46.89 -22.30
CA ASP A 151 18.20 -47.86 -23.27
C ASP A 151 18.26 -49.22 -22.56
#